data_AF-A0A970Z805-F1
#
_entry.id   AF-A0A970Z805-F1
#
_cell.length_a   1.000
_cell.length_b   1.000
_cell.length_c   1.000
_cell.angle_alpha   90.00
_cell.angle_beta   90.00
_cell.angle_gamma   90.00
#
_symmetry.space_group_name_H-M   'P 1'
#
loop_
_entity.id
_entity.type
_entity.pdbx_description
1 polymer ?
#
loop_
_entity_poly.entity_id
_entity_poly.type
_entity_poly.pdbx_seq_one_letter_code
_entity_poly.pdbx_strand_id
1 'polypeptide(L)'
;MNGFAMTAQGMVAQGGFTPPSLDYPALAPMLVVLGTAVLAVLVEAFVPRRVRQRIQVPLTVLGLLGAFGALVHYIVDNGRNVVTAGTAIAIDGPSMFLQGTILVLSLLAVLVMGDRGSTAEDPFTAQAATVPDSVEESRATAAGWT
;
A
#
# COMPACT_ATOMS: atom_id res chain seq x y z
N MET A 1 -10.52 70.05 -13.38
CA MET A 1 -10.72 69.55 -11.99
C MET A 1 -12.06 68.84 -11.96
N ASN A 2 -12.13 67.70 -11.27
CA ASN A 2 -13.27 66.77 -11.08
C ASN A 2 -13.40 65.77 -12.23
N GLY A 3 -13.17 64.47 -12.09
CA GLY A 3 -12.86 63.63 -10.94
C GLY A 3 -13.02 62.19 -11.43
N PHE A 4 -11.93 61.42 -11.38
CA PHE A 4 -11.85 60.03 -11.82
C PHE A 4 -12.84 59.16 -11.02
N ALA A 5 -14.04 58.92 -11.57
CA ALA A 5 -14.95 57.90 -11.07
C ALA A 5 -14.44 56.54 -11.54
N MET A 6 -13.57 55.98 -10.71
CA MET A 6 -13.04 54.63 -10.74
C MET A 6 -14.21 53.64 -10.80
N THR A 7 -14.56 53.18 -12.00
CA THR A 7 -15.34 51.96 -12.20
C THR A 7 -14.46 50.77 -11.85
N ALA A 8 -14.13 50.63 -10.57
CA ALA A 8 -13.67 49.39 -9.98
C ALA A 8 -14.89 48.49 -9.74
N GLN A 9 -15.68 48.25 -10.81
CA GLN A 9 -16.42 47.00 -10.93
C GLN A 9 -15.35 45.97 -11.28
N GLY A 10 -14.48 45.70 -10.30
CA GLY A 10 -13.53 44.63 -10.35
C GLY A 10 -14.32 43.40 -10.73
N MET A 11 -13.92 42.81 -11.84
CA MET A 11 -14.25 41.46 -12.23
C MET A 11 -13.80 40.56 -11.08
N VAL A 12 -14.60 40.51 -10.01
CA VAL A 12 -14.61 39.38 -9.10
C VAL A 12 -15.04 38.23 -9.98
N ALA A 13 -14.06 37.63 -10.62
CA ALA A 13 -14.14 36.24 -11.01
C ALA A 13 -14.69 35.57 -9.75
N GLN A 14 -15.96 35.21 -9.80
CA GLN A 14 -16.55 34.25 -8.90
C GLN A 14 -15.69 33.02 -9.13
N GLY A 15 -14.60 32.91 -8.37
CA GLY A 15 -13.61 31.85 -8.48
C GLY A 15 -14.23 30.59 -7.91
N GLY A 16 -15.29 30.12 -8.56
CA GLY A 16 -15.90 28.85 -8.29
C GLY A 16 -14.86 27.79 -8.59
N PHE A 17 -14.42 27.09 -7.55
CA PHE A 17 -13.64 25.88 -7.73
C PHE A 17 -14.58 24.84 -8.36
N THR A 18 -14.41 24.58 -9.64
CA THR A 18 -15.01 23.41 -10.27
C THR A 18 -14.08 22.23 -9.99
N PRO A 19 -14.48 21.27 -9.15
CA PRO A 19 -13.63 20.12 -8.85
C PRO A 19 -13.30 19.36 -10.13
N PRO A 20 -12.05 18.90 -10.30
CA PRO A 20 -11.68 18.10 -11.46
C PRO A 20 -12.48 16.79 -11.47
N SER A 21 -12.93 16.36 -12.66
CA SER A 21 -13.66 15.11 -12.82
C SER A 21 -12.77 13.90 -12.50
N LEU A 22 -13.31 12.97 -11.71
CA LEU A 22 -12.66 11.71 -11.35
C LEU A 22 -13.25 10.56 -12.15
N ASP A 23 -12.38 9.80 -12.80
CA ASP A 23 -12.74 8.56 -13.50
C ASP A 23 -12.62 7.39 -12.50
N TYR A 24 -13.72 7.12 -11.80
CA TYR A 24 -13.75 6.08 -10.76
C TYR A 24 -13.41 4.68 -11.27
N PRO A 25 -13.92 4.23 -12.44
CA PRO A 25 -13.47 2.96 -13.03
C PRO A 25 -11.96 2.89 -13.22
N ALA A 26 -11.34 3.97 -13.72
CA ALA A 26 -9.90 4.00 -13.95
C ALA A 26 -9.09 4.02 -12.64
N LEU A 27 -9.63 4.66 -11.59
CA LEU A 27 -8.99 4.74 -10.27
C LEU A 27 -9.26 3.51 -9.37
N ALA A 28 -10.21 2.66 -9.74
CA ALA A 28 -10.63 1.50 -8.95
C ALA A 28 -9.48 0.63 -8.41
N PRO A 29 -8.47 0.20 -9.20
CA PRO A 29 -7.39 -0.63 -8.65
C PRO A 29 -6.62 0.07 -7.54
N MET A 30 -6.35 1.37 -7.66
CA MET A 30 -5.66 2.15 -6.62
C MET A 30 -6.51 2.29 -5.36
N LEU A 31 -7.82 2.54 -5.53
CA LEU A 31 -8.75 2.68 -4.42
C LEU A 31 -8.93 1.37 -3.64
N VAL A 32 -8.95 0.23 -4.32
CA VAL A 32 -9.03 -1.09 -3.66
C VAL A 32 -7.77 -1.37 -2.83
N VAL A 33 -6.57 -1.07 -3.35
CA VAL A 33 -5.32 -1.20 -2.58
C VAL A 33 -5.34 -0.30 -1.35
N LEU A 34 -5.69 0.98 -1.52
CA LEU A 34 -5.76 1.94 -0.42
C LEU A 34 -6.77 1.51 0.64
N GLY A 35 -7.99 1.16 0.22
CA GLY A 35 -9.04 0.71 1.13
C GLY A 35 -8.64 -0.54 1.89
N THR A 36 -8.03 -1.52 1.22
CA THR A 36 -7.50 -2.72 1.87
C THR A 36 -6.43 -2.35 2.89
N ALA A 37 -5.47 -1.49 2.53
CA ALA A 37 -4.40 -1.09 3.42
C ALA A 37 -4.93 -0.41 4.70
N VAL A 38 -5.92 0.47 4.56
CA VAL A 38 -6.59 1.12 5.69
C VAL A 38 -7.30 0.07 6.56
N LEU A 39 -8.08 -0.84 5.97
CA LEU A 39 -8.74 -1.92 6.70
C LEU A 39 -7.74 -2.81 7.43
N ALA A 40 -6.62 -3.13 6.80
CA ALA A 40 -5.56 -3.94 7.36
C ALA A 40 -4.89 -3.26 8.57
N VAL A 41 -4.68 -1.93 8.52
CA VAL A 41 -4.18 -1.15 9.67
C VAL A 41 -5.19 -1.11 10.81
N LEU A 42 -6.49 -0.97 10.51
CA LEU A 42 -7.54 -1.00 11.53
C LEU A 42 -7.58 -2.38 12.20
N VAL A 43 -7.59 -3.46 11.43
CA VAL A 43 -7.54 -4.82 11.95
C VAL A 43 -6.31 -5.02 12.84
N GLU A 44 -5.13 -4.63 12.37
CA GLU A 44 -3.87 -4.70 13.10
C GLU A 44 -3.93 -3.97 14.47
N ALA A 45 -4.63 -2.84 14.54
CA ALA A 45 -4.76 -2.04 15.77
C ALA A 45 -5.65 -2.69 16.85
N PHE A 46 -6.64 -3.48 16.45
CA PHE A 46 -7.61 -4.08 17.39
C PHE A 46 -7.38 -5.58 17.64
N VAL A 47 -6.59 -6.26 16.81
CA VAL A 47 -6.40 -7.71 16.86
C VAL A 47 -5.23 -8.12 17.78
N PRO A 48 -5.41 -9.10 18.69
CA PRO A 48 -4.33 -9.60 19.54
C PRO A 48 -3.15 -10.21 18.76
N ARG A 49 -1.93 -9.99 19.26
CA ARG A 49 -0.64 -10.41 18.63
C ARG A 49 -0.62 -11.87 18.15
N ARG A 50 -1.29 -12.78 18.87
CA ARG A 50 -1.30 -14.23 18.59
C ARG A 50 -1.98 -14.61 17.28
N VAL A 51 -3.03 -13.88 16.88
CA VAL A 51 -3.85 -14.21 15.69
C VAL A 51 -3.66 -13.22 14.54
N ARG A 52 -2.96 -12.12 14.81
CA ARG A 52 -2.70 -11.02 13.88
C ARG A 52 -2.16 -11.47 12.54
N GLN A 53 -1.10 -12.27 12.52
CA GLN A 53 -0.50 -12.75 11.28
C GLN A 53 -1.44 -13.68 10.49
N ARG A 54 -2.27 -14.47 11.20
CA ARG A 54 -3.26 -15.35 10.57
C ARG A 54 -4.40 -14.59 9.89
N ILE A 55 -4.68 -13.37 10.34
CA ILE A 55 -5.73 -12.51 9.78
C ILE A 55 -5.15 -11.59 8.70
N GLN A 56 -3.96 -11.04 8.93
CA GLN A 56 -3.38 -10.02 8.06
C GLN A 56 -2.95 -10.56 6.69
N VAL A 57 -2.37 -11.76 6.64
CA VAL A 57 -1.94 -12.39 5.39
C VAL A 57 -3.12 -12.61 4.43
N PRO A 58 -4.20 -13.33 4.81
CA PRO A 58 -5.34 -13.52 3.92
C PRO A 58 -6.03 -12.19 3.57
N LEU A 59 -6.11 -11.24 4.49
CA LEU A 59 -6.68 -9.92 4.20
C LEU A 59 -5.89 -9.18 3.12
N THR A 60 -4.56 -9.22 3.20
CA THR A 60 -3.67 -8.61 2.20
C THR A 60 -3.80 -9.32 0.84
N VAL A 61 -3.83 -10.65 0.84
CA VAL A 61 -4.01 -11.45 -0.37
C VAL A 61 -5.35 -11.13 -1.05
N LEU A 62 -6.45 -11.09 -0.30
CA LEU A 62 -7.77 -10.76 -0.83
C LEU A 62 -7.83 -9.35 -1.41
N GLY A 63 -7.20 -8.37 -0.76
CA GLY A 63 -7.14 -7.01 -1.29
C GLY A 63 -6.31 -6.89 -2.58
N LEU A 64 -5.18 -7.58 -2.66
CA LEU A 64 -4.37 -7.61 -3.89
C LEU A 64 -5.11 -8.29 -5.04
N LEU A 65 -5.80 -9.40 -4.78
CA LEU A 65 -6.67 -10.06 -5.77
C LEU A 65 -7.83 -9.16 -6.20
N GLY A 66 -8.46 -8.45 -5.26
CA GLY A 66 -9.51 -7.48 -5.56
C GLY A 66 -9.01 -6.33 -6.44
N ALA A 67 -7.83 -5.79 -6.15
CA ALA A 67 -7.22 -4.72 -6.95
C ALA A 67 -6.83 -5.21 -8.35
N PHE A 68 -6.29 -6.43 -8.46
CA PHE A 68 -5.99 -7.04 -9.75
C PHE A 68 -7.26 -7.30 -10.57
N GLY A 69 -8.32 -7.80 -9.93
CA GLY A 69 -9.63 -7.97 -10.55
C GLY A 69 -10.22 -6.63 -11.05
N ALA A 70 -10.11 -5.57 -10.25
CA ALA A 70 -10.54 -4.23 -10.66
C ALA A 70 -9.75 -3.69 -11.86
N LEU A 71 -8.43 -3.93 -11.90
CA LEU A 71 -7.60 -3.57 -13.06
C LEU A 71 -8.01 -4.36 -14.31
N VAL A 72 -8.18 -5.67 -14.20
CA VAL A 72 -8.63 -6.52 -15.33
C VAL A 72 -10.01 -6.08 -15.83
N HIS A 73 -10.94 -5.82 -14.91
CA HIS A 73 -12.27 -5.32 -15.25
C HIS A 73 -12.20 -4.00 -16.02
N TYR A 74 -11.37 -3.05 -15.57
CA TYR A 74 -11.18 -1.79 -16.28
C TYR A 74 -10.57 -1.98 -17.68
N ILE A 75 -9.59 -2.88 -17.82
CA ILE A 75 -8.96 -3.18 -19.12
C ILE A 75 -9.98 -3.77 -20.09
N VAL A 76 -10.85 -4.68 -19.63
CA VAL A 76 -11.85 -5.36 -20.48
C VAL A 76 -12.98 -4.42 -20.90
N ASP A 77 -13.51 -3.62 -19.97
CA ASP A 77 -14.71 -2.81 -20.23
C ASP A 77 -14.42 -1.43 -20.81
N ASN A 78 -13.26 -0.85 -20.47
CA ASN A 78 -12.93 0.52 -20.85
C ASN A 78 -11.69 0.61 -21.72
N GLY A 79 -10.61 -0.13 -21.39
CA GLY A 79 -9.40 -0.31 -22.21
C GLY A 79 -8.73 0.97 -22.74
N ARG A 80 -9.17 2.15 -22.29
CA ARG A 80 -8.85 3.45 -22.88
C ARG A 80 -7.85 4.21 -22.03
N ASN A 81 -7.07 5.03 -22.70
CA ASN A 81 -6.16 5.96 -22.04
C ASN A 81 -6.96 7.13 -21.46
N VAL A 82 -6.72 7.48 -20.20
CA VAL A 82 -7.46 8.51 -19.47
C VAL A 82 -6.51 9.38 -18.70
N VAL A 83 -6.75 10.69 -18.74
CA VAL A 83 -6.15 11.65 -17.82
C VAL A 83 -7.25 12.13 -16.87
N THR A 84 -7.08 11.90 -15.58
CA THR A 84 -8.06 12.22 -14.54
C THR A 84 -7.42 13.00 -13.39
N ALA A 85 -8.23 13.39 -12.41
CA ALA A 85 -7.81 14.19 -11.25
C ALA A 85 -7.10 15.50 -11.64
N GLY A 86 -7.64 16.21 -12.63
CA GLY A 86 -7.12 17.52 -13.02
C GLY A 86 -5.70 17.44 -13.58
N THR A 87 -5.44 16.47 -14.46
CA THR A 87 -4.13 16.16 -15.06
C THR A 87 -3.10 15.52 -14.15
N ALA A 88 -3.45 15.21 -12.89
CA ALA A 88 -2.52 14.59 -11.96
C ALA A 88 -2.26 13.12 -12.24
N ILE A 89 -3.23 12.40 -12.83
CA ILE A 89 -3.14 10.95 -13.02
C ILE A 89 -3.41 10.64 -14.49
N ALA A 90 -2.40 10.07 -15.16
CA ALA A 90 -2.53 9.48 -16.49
C ALA A 90 -2.56 7.95 -16.36
N ILE A 91 -3.55 7.35 -17.00
CA ILE A 91 -3.74 5.89 -17.07
C ILE A 91 -3.69 5.53 -18.55
N ASP A 92 -2.61 4.88 -18.93
CA ASP A 92 -2.30 4.39 -20.27
C ASP A 92 -1.84 2.92 -20.26
N GLY A 93 -1.66 2.33 -21.43
CA GLY A 93 -1.16 0.95 -21.57
C GLY A 93 0.09 0.65 -20.72
N PRO A 94 1.17 1.45 -20.80
CA PRO A 94 2.35 1.28 -19.94
C PRO A 94 2.04 1.30 -18.43
N SER A 95 1.23 2.25 -17.97
CA SER A 95 0.86 2.36 -16.56
C SER A 95 0.00 1.17 -16.10
N MET A 96 -0.93 0.69 -16.92
CA MET A 96 -1.76 -0.49 -16.63
C MET A 96 -0.88 -1.75 -16.54
N PHE A 97 0.10 -1.89 -17.44
CA PHE A 97 1.08 -2.98 -17.40
C PHE A 97 1.93 -2.94 -16.13
N LEU A 98 2.44 -1.76 -15.75
CA LEU A 98 3.24 -1.60 -14.53
C LEU A 98 2.40 -1.87 -13.28
N GLN A 99 1.17 -1.35 -13.21
CA GLN A 99 0.26 -1.62 -12.10
C GLN A 99 -0.03 -3.11 -11.96
N GLY A 100 -0.35 -3.79 -13.07
CA GLY A 100 -0.56 -5.24 -13.08
C GLY A 100 0.67 -6.01 -12.61
N THR A 101 1.85 -5.64 -13.09
CA THR A 101 3.13 -6.23 -12.68
C THR A 101 3.38 -6.05 -11.18
N ILE A 102 3.19 -4.84 -10.65
CA ILE A 102 3.37 -4.54 -9.23
C ILE A 102 2.39 -5.36 -8.38
N LEU A 103 1.12 -5.48 -8.79
CA LEU A 103 0.13 -6.28 -8.07
C LEU A 103 0.50 -7.76 -8.02
N VAL A 104 0.94 -8.33 -9.15
CA VAL A 104 1.39 -9.73 -9.22
C VAL A 104 2.63 -9.96 -8.34
N LEU A 105 3.65 -9.10 -8.47
CA LEU A 105 4.86 -9.22 -7.65
C LEU A 105 4.57 -9.05 -6.16
N SER A 106 3.68 -8.11 -5.81
CA SER A 106 3.23 -7.90 -4.43
C SER A 106 2.53 -9.15 -3.89
N LEU A 107 1.67 -9.78 -4.69
CA LEU A 107 0.97 -11.01 -4.30
C LEU A 107 1.97 -12.14 -4.04
N LEU A 108 2.93 -12.36 -4.93
CA LEU A 108 3.98 -13.35 -4.76
C LEU A 108 4.84 -13.06 -3.52
N ALA A 109 5.22 -11.80 -3.30
CA ALA A 109 5.99 -11.38 -2.14
C ALA A 109 5.24 -11.66 -0.82
N VAL A 110 3.93 -11.39 -0.78
CA VAL A 110 3.09 -11.67 0.39
C VAL A 110 2.97 -13.17 0.64
N LEU A 111 2.81 -13.98 -0.40
CA LEU A 111 2.76 -15.44 -0.26
C LEU A 111 4.08 -16.01 0.27
N VAL A 112 5.22 -15.54 -0.26
CA VAL A 112 6.57 -15.92 0.22
C VAL A 112 6.80 -15.49 1.67
N MET A 113 6.32 -14.30 2.06
CA MET A 113 6.41 -13.83 3.45
C MET A 113 5.47 -14.61 4.38
N GLY A 114 4.30 -15.01 3.88
CA GLY A 114 3.30 -15.78 4.61
C GLY A 114 3.77 -17.18 4.99
N ASP A 115 4.68 -17.76 4.20
CA ASP A 115 5.23 -19.11 4.43
C ASP A 115 6.28 -19.18 5.56
N ARG A 116 6.71 -18.04 6.11
CA ARG A 116 7.74 -17.97 7.18
C ARG A 116 7.24 -18.38 8.57
N GLY A 117 6.22 -19.23 8.65
CA GLY A 117 5.53 -19.57 9.88
C GLY A 117 5.59 -21.05 10.23
N SER A 118 6.75 -21.57 10.65
CA SER A 118 6.80 -22.79 11.49
C SER A 118 8.15 -23.15 12.12
N THR A 119 9.27 -22.49 11.81
CA THR A 119 10.47 -22.67 12.64
C THR A 119 10.40 -21.71 13.82
N ALA A 120 9.93 -22.24 14.95
CA ALA A 120 10.37 -21.83 16.27
C ALA A 120 11.86 -22.17 16.47
N GLU A 121 12.70 -21.69 15.55
CA GLU A 121 14.14 -21.71 15.69
C GLU A 121 14.58 -20.25 15.59
N ASP A 122 15.19 -19.81 16.67
CA ASP A 122 15.52 -18.44 16.99
C ASP A 122 16.06 -17.69 15.76
N PRO A 123 15.73 -16.38 15.60
CA PRO A 123 16.45 -15.56 14.65
C PRO A 123 17.93 -15.70 15.00
N PHE A 124 18.70 -16.35 14.11
CA PHE A 124 20.12 -16.65 14.23
C PHE A 124 20.94 -15.38 14.47
N THR A 125 20.85 -14.90 15.69
CA THR A 125 21.55 -13.82 16.38
C THR A 125 21.32 -14.03 17.88
N ALA A 126 21.63 -15.23 18.38
CA ALA A 126 21.96 -15.35 19.79
C ALA A 126 23.28 -14.58 19.98
N GLN A 127 23.19 -13.28 20.24
CA GLN A 127 24.29 -12.42 20.68
C GLN A 127 25.51 -12.37 19.73
N ALA A 128 25.46 -11.54 18.67
CA ALA A 128 26.67 -11.16 17.92
C ALA A 128 27.65 -10.27 18.73
N ALA A 129 27.38 -10.08 20.03
CA ALA A 129 28.14 -9.24 20.96
C ALA A 129 28.19 -9.85 22.38
N THR A 130 28.13 -11.18 22.52
CA THR A 130 28.50 -11.80 23.80
C THR A 130 29.95 -11.45 24.08
N VAL A 131 30.17 -10.75 25.20
CA VAL A 131 31.51 -10.44 25.70
C VAL A 131 32.15 -11.78 26.16
N PRO A 132 33.45 -12.00 25.92
CA PRO A 132 34.15 -13.16 26.48
C PRO A 132 33.92 -13.26 27.99
N ASP A 133 33.67 -14.47 28.51
CA ASP A 133 33.26 -14.78 29.90
C ASP A 133 31.79 -14.44 30.25
N SER A 134 30.91 -14.54 29.26
CA SER A 134 29.47 -14.35 29.46
C SER A 134 28.79 -15.55 30.13
N VAL A 135 27.64 -15.29 30.76
CA VAL A 135 26.82 -16.35 31.37
C VAL A 135 26.32 -17.33 30.31
N GLU A 136 26.14 -16.85 29.08
CA GLU A 136 25.77 -17.60 27.88
C GLU A 136 26.89 -18.55 27.43
N GLU A 137 28.15 -18.11 27.42
CA GLU A 137 29.32 -18.95 27.13
C GLU A 137 29.48 -20.05 28.18
N SER A 138 29.35 -19.71 29.47
CA SER A 138 29.38 -20.68 30.57
C SER A 138 28.30 -21.77 30.43
N ARG A 139 27.10 -21.40 29.96
CA ARG A 139 25.99 -22.34 29.71
C ARG A 139 26.23 -23.21 28.48
N ALA A 140 26.83 -22.66 27.42
CA ALA A 140 27.18 -23.41 26.21
C ALA A 140 28.28 -24.46 26.48
N THR A 141 29.31 -24.10 27.26
CA THR A 141 30.38 -25.02 27.67
C THR A 141 29.84 -26.13 28.58
N ALA A 142 28.96 -25.80 29.53
CA ALA A 142 28.30 -26.80 30.39
C ALA A 142 27.36 -27.74 29.60
N ALA A 143 26.79 -27.26 28.49
CA ALA A 143 25.97 -28.06 27.58
C ALA A 143 26.79 -28.85 26.54
N GLY A 144 28.12 -28.66 26.49
CA GLY A 144 29.02 -29.35 25.57
C GLY A 144 28.92 -28.90 24.12
N TRP A 145 28.54 -27.63 23.88
CA TRP A 145 28.34 -27.07 22.54
C TRP A 145 29.56 -26.28 22.00
N THR A 146 30.72 -26.40 22.66
CA THR A 146 32.02 -25.87 22.25
C THR A 146 33.12 -26.88 22.50
#